data_AF-A0A965SYV2-F1
#
_entry.id   AF-A0A965SYV2-F1
#
_cell.length_a   1.000
_cell.length_b   1.000
_cell.length_c   1.000
_cell.angle_alpha   90.00
_cell.angle_beta   90.00
_cell.angle_gamma   90.00
#
_symmetry.space_group_name_H-M   'P 1'
#
loop_
_entity.id
_entity.type
_entity.pdbx_description
1 polymer ?
#
loop_
_entity_poly.entity_id
_entity_poly.type
_entity_poly.pdbx_seq_one_letter_code
_entity_poly.pdbx_strand_id
1 'polypeptide(L)' 'MDAFTVYQGLVAPLDRENVDTDAIIPKQFLKSIKKTGFGQNLFDEWRYLD' A
#
# COMPACT_ATOMS: atom_id res chain seq x y z
N MET A 1 -11.16 -9.01 13.12
CA MET A 1 -10.21 -8.01 13.64
C MET A 1 -9.47 -8.67 14.77
N ASP A 2 -8.15 -8.70 14.68
CA ASP A 2 -7.31 -9.29 15.71
C ASP A 2 -6.96 -8.23 16.76
N ALA A 3 -6.80 -8.64 18.02
CA ALA A 3 -6.45 -7.71 19.08
C ALA A 3 -5.02 -7.18 18.86
N PHE A 4 -4.88 -5.86 18.81
CA PHE A 4 -3.57 -5.21 18.74
C PHE A 4 -3.02 -5.03 20.15
N THR A 5 -1.87 -5.65 20.46
CA THR A 5 -1.22 -5.57 21.76
C THR A 5 0.18 -4.98 21.62
N VAL A 6 1.16 -5.80 21.27
CA VAL A 6 2.53 -5.40 20.98
C VAL A 6 2.93 -5.99 19.63
N TYR A 7 3.44 -5.15 18.74
CA TYR A 7 3.97 -5.57 17.45
C TYR A 7 5.44 -5.15 17.35
N GLN A 8 6.31 -6.11 17.06
CA GLN A 8 7.72 -5.89 16.77
C GLN A 8 7.98 -6.35 15.34
N GLY A 9 8.53 -5.47 14.51
CA GLY A 9 8.74 -5.75 13.09
C GLY A 9 9.76 -4.82 12.46
N LEU A 10 10.08 -5.09 11.20
CA LEU A 10 10.97 -4.26 10.39
C LEU A 10 10.26 -2.95 10.03
N VAL A 11 10.99 -1.84 10.11
CA VAL A 11 10.53 -0.51 9.70
C VAL A 11 11.13 -0.15 8.35
N ALA A 12 10.34 0.46 7.47
CA ALA A 12 10.79 1.03 6.20
C ALA A 12 10.55 2.55 6.21
N PRO A 13 11.59 3.39 6.27
CA PRO A 13 11.43 4.84 6.19
C PRO A 13 10.98 5.25 4.78
N LEU A 14 10.05 6.20 4.70
CA LEU A 14 9.55 6.78 3.45
C LEU A 14 9.66 8.31 3.56
N ASP A 15 10.70 8.87 2.96
CA ASP A 15 10.99 10.31 3.00
C ASP A 15 10.21 11.07 1.92
N ARG A 16 8.89 11.16 2.12
CA ARG A 16 7.97 11.88 1.23
C ARG A 16 6.88 12.57 2.04
N GLU A 17 6.69 13.86 1.81
CA GLU A 17 5.54 14.60 2.30
C GLU A 17 4.32 14.41 1.39
N ASN A 18 3.12 14.66 1.93
CA ASN A 18 1.87 14.68 1.16
C ASN A 18 1.58 13.38 0.39
N VAL A 19 1.87 12.22 0.98
CA VAL A 19 1.49 10.91 0.43
C VAL A 19 -0.04 10.81 0.36
N ASP A 20 -0.60 10.90 -0.86
CA ASP A 20 -2.04 10.88 -1.10
C ASP A 20 -2.59 9.47 -1.40
N THR A 21 -3.90 9.39 -1.65
CA THR A 21 -4.56 8.09 -1.87
C THR A 21 -4.17 7.42 -3.17
N ASP A 22 -3.91 8.19 -4.23
CA ASP A 22 -3.48 7.63 -5.52
C ASP A 22 -2.02 7.14 -5.44
N ALA A 23 -1.17 7.83 -4.67
CA ALA A 23 0.19 7.39 -4.36
C ALA A 23 0.21 6.05 -3.59
N ILE A 24 -0.68 5.88 -2.61
CA ILE A 24 -0.78 4.61 -1.86
C ILE A 24 -1.28 3.49 -2.77
N ILE A 25 -2.37 3.75 -3.49
CA ILE A 25 -2.95 2.79 -4.43
C ILE A 25 -3.67 3.51 -5.57
N PRO A 26 -3.17 3.39 -6.82
CA PRO A 26 -3.81 4.05 -7.94
C PRO A 26 -5.23 3.56 -8.22
N LYS A 27 -6.14 4.48 -8.56
CA LYS A 27 -7.57 4.20 -8.80
C LYS A 27 -7.87 3.10 -9.83
N GLN A 28 -6.97 2.82 -10.78
CA GLN A 28 -7.17 1.75 -11.77
C GLN A 28 -7.33 0.37 -11.13
N PHE A 29 -6.68 0.13 -9.98
CA PHE A 29 -6.74 -1.15 -9.30
C PHE A 29 -8.04 -1.33 -8.51
N LEU A 30 -8.69 -0.24 -8.10
CA LEU A 30 -9.92 -0.25 -7.29
C LEU A 30 -11.16 -0.77 -8.03
N LYS A 31 -11.05 -1.04 -9.34
CA LYS A 31 -12.10 -1.71 -10.12
C LYS A 31 -12.11 -3.23 -9.95
N SER A 32 -11.11 -3.79 -9.27
CA SER A 32 -11.01 -5.24 -9.06
C SER A 32 -12.11 -5.75 -8.12
N ILE A 33 -12.81 -6.79 -8.55
CA ILE A 33 -13.74 -7.58 -7.72
C ILE A 33 -13.09 -8.83 -7.13
N LYS A 34 -11.81 -9.07 -7.40
CA LYS A 34 -11.08 -10.26 -6.97
C LYS A 34 -10.76 -10.19 -5.47
N LYS A 35 -10.91 -11.30 -4.76
CA LYS A 35 -10.62 -11.42 -3.31
C LYS A 35 -9.16 -11.77 -3.00
N THR A 36 -8.22 -11.39 -3.88
CA THR A 36 -6.78 -11.71 -3.76
C THR A 36 -5.98 -10.62 -3.05
N GLY A 37 -6.62 -9.52 -2.64
CA GLY A 37 -5.97 -8.38 -1.99
C GLY A 37 -5.27 -7.43 -2.97
N PHE A 38 -4.81 -6.30 -2.43
CA PHE A 38 -4.22 -5.18 -3.20
C PHE A 38 -2.73 -4.94 -2.93
N GLY A 39 -2.10 -5.76 -2.07
CA GLY A 39 -0.74 -5.48 -1.59
C GLY A 39 0.34 -5.44 -2.70
N GLN A 40 0.13 -6.11 -3.82
CA GLN A 40 1.05 -6.06 -4.96
C GLN A 40 1.09 -4.68 -5.65
N ASN A 41 0.00 -3.91 -5.54
CA ASN A 41 -0.20 -2.60 -6.15
C ASN A 41 0.04 -1.44 -5.16
N LEU A 42 0.54 -1.74 -3.96
CA LEU A 42 0.93 -0.73 -2.98
C LEU A 42 2.11 0.08 -3.51
N PHE A 43 1.95 1.41 -3.56
CA PHE A 43 2.94 2.35 -4.10
C PHE A 43 3.37 2.03 -5.53
N ASP A 44 2.45 1.56 -6.38
CA ASP A 44 2.72 1.09 -7.75
C ASP A 44 3.60 2.05 -8.56
N GLU A 45 3.20 3.33 -8.61
CA GLU A 45 3.92 4.40 -9.34
C GLU A 45 5.34 4.68 -8.80
N TRP A 46 5.62 4.32 -7.55
CA TRP A 46 6.94 4.53 -6.93
C TRP A 46 7.77 3.26 -6.88
N ARG A 47 7.13 2.10 -6.99
CA ARG A 47 7.72 0.78 -6.79
C ARG A 47 8.17 0.14 -8.11
N TYR A 48 7.46 0.39 -9.21
CA TYR A 48 7.73 -0.20 -10.52
C TYR A 48 8.14 0.87 -11.53
N LEU A 49 8.81 0.46 -12.62
CA LEU A 49 9.36 1.35 -13.66
C LEU A 49 8.59 1.26 -14.99
N ASP A 50 7.42 0.62 -14.95
CA ASP A 50 6.64 0.24 -16.12
C ASP A 50 5.73 1.38 -16.63
#